data_AF-A0A7V3P7R6-F1
#
_entry.id   AF-A0A7V3P7R6-F1
#
_cell.length_a   1.000
_cell.length_b   1.000
_cell.length_c   1.000
_cell.angle_alpha   90.00
_cell.angle_beta   90.00
_cell.angle_gamma   90.00
#
_symmetry.space_group_name_H-M   'P 1'
#
loop_
_entity.id
_entity.type
_entity.pdbx_description
1 polymer ?
#
loop_
_entity_poly.entity_id
_entity_poly.type
_entity_poly.pdbx_seq_one_letter_code
_entity_poly.pdbx_strand_id
1 'polypeptide(L)'
;MIDLRIVVDWMADQPEAVLTGVRELSLEEEFRNRIVLVGPKRLSSLIGTALLQPTEEWVGMEEEIEAVRKKASASINLACQMVKNGSASALVSAGNSKATVFAAFQQLGMLSGISRPAIGVLFPSARGHTLVLDCGATVDAKPVFLLQWAMLGKIFMETVLEKEDVSVGILNNGTESTKGNKLTKEARFLFEQYLWKEFVGYQEYIFSGGADILVCDGFVGNLILKNLEDGLSFFHHDSISYARYGGALLFGINYPVIICHGKSNAEAVKNGIRLAKRVVDQQVILKIKDRINKERFIFCAEV
;
A
#
# COMPACT_ATOMS: atom_id res chain seq x y z
N MET A 1 -1.07 -26.16 7.23
CA MET A 1 -0.84 -24.70 7.37
C MET A 1 0.22 -24.32 6.36
N ILE A 2 -0.06 -23.35 5.48
CA ILE A 2 0.99 -22.75 4.66
C ILE A 2 1.97 -22.08 5.62
N ASP A 3 3.25 -22.36 5.50
CA ASP A 3 4.31 -21.71 6.28
C ASP A 3 4.37 -20.24 5.86
N LEU A 4 3.61 -19.39 6.56
CA LEU A 4 3.38 -18.00 6.21
C LEU A 4 4.67 -17.21 6.43
N ARG A 5 5.34 -16.90 5.32
CA ARG A 5 6.57 -16.09 5.33
C ARG A 5 6.30 -14.71 4.75
N ILE A 6 6.83 -13.69 5.41
CA ILE A 6 6.79 -12.31 4.95
C ILE A 6 8.19 -11.96 4.49
N VAL A 7 8.32 -11.59 3.22
CA VAL A 7 9.61 -11.20 2.65
C VAL A 7 9.79 -9.70 2.81
N VAL A 8 10.97 -9.30 3.27
CA VAL A 8 11.36 -7.91 3.49
C VAL A 8 12.51 -7.59 2.57
N ASP A 9 12.32 -6.58 1.74
CA ASP A 9 13.33 -6.06 0.83
C ASP A 9 14.38 -5.24 1.61
N TRP A 10 15.63 -5.68 1.58
CA TRP A 10 16.75 -4.90 2.12
C TRP A 10 17.10 -3.77 1.17
N MET A 11 17.22 -2.55 1.71
CA MET A 11 17.81 -1.44 0.99
C MET A 11 18.97 -0.83 1.74
N ALA A 12 20.05 -0.51 1.02
CA ALA A 12 21.25 0.04 1.65
C ALA A 12 21.12 1.52 2.08
N ASP A 13 20.09 2.23 1.63
CA ASP A 13 19.86 3.64 1.99
C ASP A 13 19.19 3.80 3.36
N GLN A 14 18.47 2.77 3.85
CA GLN A 14 17.86 2.72 5.19
C GLN A 14 18.16 1.43 5.94
N PRO A 15 19.46 1.09 6.10
CA PRO A 15 19.87 -0.23 6.55
C PRO A 15 19.51 -0.47 8.01
N GLU A 16 19.67 0.55 8.88
CA GLU A 16 19.48 0.38 10.32
C GLU A 16 18.01 0.19 10.71
N ALA A 17 17.10 0.93 10.09
CA ALA A 17 15.67 0.83 10.38
C ALA A 17 15.10 -0.53 9.99
N VAL A 18 15.41 -0.99 8.76
CA VAL A 18 15.00 -2.32 8.27
C VAL A 18 15.60 -3.41 9.16
N LEU A 19 16.91 -3.32 9.45
CA LEU A 19 17.59 -4.32 10.26
C LEU A 19 16.99 -4.40 11.67
N THR A 20 16.82 -3.26 12.33
CA THR A 20 16.30 -3.20 13.70
C THR A 20 14.87 -3.70 13.75
N GLY A 21 14.01 -3.25 12.83
CA GLY A 21 12.61 -3.69 12.77
C GLY A 21 12.47 -5.19 12.52
N VAL A 22 13.23 -5.73 11.56
CA VAL A 22 13.25 -7.17 11.27
C VAL A 22 13.79 -7.97 12.46
N ARG A 23 14.92 -7.55 13.03
CA ARG A 23 15.54 -8.23 14.17
C ARG A 23 14.60 -8.30 15.35
N GLU A 24 14.08 -7.17 15.80
CA GLU A 24 13.18 -7.09 16.96
C GLU A 24 11.92 -7.93 16.75
N LEU A 25 11.24 -7.75 15.60
CA LEU A 25 10.00 -8.46 15.35
C LEU A 25 10.22 -9.96 15.20
N SER A 26 11.34 -10.40 14.63
CA SER A 26 11.66 -11.83 14.51
C SER A 26 11.83 -12.54 15.86
N LEU A 27 12.02 -11.81 16.96
CA LEU A 27 12.12 -12.39 18.30
C LEU A 27 10.74 -12.64 18.92
N GLU A 28 9.68 -12.03 18.39
CA GLU A 28 8.31 -12.31 18.81
C GLU A 28 7.90 -13.71 18.33
N GLU A 29 7.25 -14.48 19.21
CA GLU A 29 6.88 -15.88 18.96
C GLU A 29 6.09 -16.06 17.67
N GLU A 30 5.20 -15.11 17.39
CA GLU A 30 4.34 -15.09 16.20
C GLU A 30 5.10 -14.99 14.87
N PHE A 31 6.29 -14.36 14.88
CA PHE A 31 7.12 -14.06 13.71
C PHE A 31 8.42 -14.88 13.64
N ARG A 32 8.68 -15.70 14.66
CA ARG A 32 9.88 -16.52 14.74
C ARG A 32 10.04 -17.41 13.50
N ASN A 33 11.18 -17.30 12.80
CA ASN A 33 11.47 -17.98 11.53
C ASN A 33 10.47 -17.71 10.39
N ARG A 34 9.64 -16.66 10.48
CA ARG A 34 8.61 -16.32 9.47
C ARG A 34 8.90 -15.04 8.70
N ILE A 35 9.96 -14.34 9.03
CA ILE A 35 10.43 -13.17 8.27
C ILE A 35 11.62 -13.62 7.43
N VAL A 36 11.62 -13.26 6.15
CA VAL A 36 12.77 -13.46 5.27
C VAL A 36 13.29 -12.10 4.84
N LEU A 37 14.51 -11.73 5.27
CA LEU A 37 15.19 -10.54 4.75
C LEU A 37 15.92 -10.91 3.46
N VAL A 38 15.71 -10.14 2.39
CA VAL A 38 16.44 -10.31 1.13
C VAL A 38 17.52 -9.27 1.03
N GLY A 39 18.78 -9.62 1.28
CA GLY A 39 19.87 -8.64 1.35
C GLY A 39 21.27 -9.23 1.54
N PRO A 40 22.29 -8.40 1.80
CA PRO A 40 23.70 -8.80 1.88
C PRO A 40 23.98 -9.92 2.87
N LYS A 41 24.90 -10.82 2.51
CA LYS A 41 25.24 -12.01 3.31
C LYS A 41 25.72 -11.64 4.73
N ARG A 42 26.36 -10.48 4.86
CA ARG A 42 26.87 -9.91 6.13
C ARG A 42 25.79 -9.66 7.18
N LEU A 43 24.50 -9.62 6.80
CA LEU A 43 23.40 -9.39 7.73
C LEU A 43 22.95 -10.63 8.49
N SER A 44 23.40 -11.82 8.09
CA SER A 44 22.94 -13.11 8.65
C SER A 44 23.01 -13.20 10.18
N SER A 45 24.01 -12.57 10.82
CA SER A 45 24.17 -12.56 12.28
C SER A 45 23.42 -11.44 12.99
N LEU A 46 22.76 -10.54 12.25
CA LEU A 46 22.16 -9.31 12.78
C LEU A 46 20.62 -9.32 12.77
N ILE A 47 20.00 -10.35 12.19
CA ILE A 47 18.56 -10.39 11.89
C ILE A 47 17.73 -11.22 12.89
N GLY A 48 18.29 -11.58 14.04
CA GLY A 48 17.58 -12.34 15.07
C GLY A 48 17.25 -13.76 14.60
N THR A 49 15.97 -14.13 14.59
CA THR A 49 15.51 -15.43 14.06
C THR A 49 14.97 -15.35 12.63
N ALA A 50 15.03 -14.18 11.99
CA ALA A 50 14.65 -14.07 10.60
C ALA A 50 15.61 -14.89 9.71
N LEU A 51 15.10 -15.33 8.57
CA LEU A 51 15.86 -16.03 7.55
C LEU A 51 16.47 -15.01 6.58
N LEU A 52 17.60 -15.36 5.95
CA LEU A 52 18.25 -14.51 4.95
C LEU A 52 18.16 -15.16 3.56
N GLN A 53 17.66 -14.40 2.59
CA GLN A 53 17.87 -14.66 1.16
C GLN A 53 19.00 -13.74 0.68
N PRO A 54 20.21 -14.26 0.44
CA PRO A 54 21.37 -13.42 0.16
C PRO A 54 21.30 -12.77 -1.23
N THR A 55 21.63 -11.49 -1.30
CA THR A 55 21.98 -10.74 -2.51
C THR A 55 22.86 -9.55 -2.18
N GLU A 56 23.77 -9.19 -3.07
CA GLU A 56 24.63 -8.00 -2.93
C GLU A 56 24.15 -6.84 -3.83
N GLU A 57 22.95 -6.96 -4.42
CA GLU A 57 22.39 -5.98 -5.33
C GLU A 57 21.04 -5.47 -4.81
N TRP A 58 20.79 -4.17 -4.97
CA TRP A 58 19.53 -3.49 -4.63
C TRP A 58 19.30 -2.32 -5.59
N VAL A 59 18.08 -1.78 -5.59
CA VAL A 59 17.73 -0.54 -6.27
C VAL A 59 17.79 0.59 -5.24
N GLY A 60 18.64 1.58 -5.46
CA GLY A 60 18.78 2.76 -4.60
C GLY A 60 17.61 3.74 -4.71
N MET A 61 17.50 4.62 -3.73
CA MET A 61 16.42 5.62 -3.66
C MET A 61 16.39 6.59 -4.84
N GLU A 62 17.57 6.98 -5.33
CA GLU A 62 17.72 7.92 -6.46
C GLU A 62 17.80 7.21 -7.82
N GLU A 63 17.74 5.87 -7.84
CA GLU A 63 17.75 5.13 -9.10
C GLU A 63 16.39 5.17 -9.80
N GLU A 64 16.44 5.27 -11.12
CA GLU A 64 15.26 5.21 -11.97
C GLU A 64 14.69 3.79 -12.05
N ILE A 65 13.41 3.69 -12.46
CA ILE A 65 12.67 2.42 -12.52
C ILE A 65 13.33 1.37 -13.44
N GLU A 66 14.14 1.79 -14.42
CA GLU A 66 14.92 0.90 -15.29
C GLU A 66 15.90 0.02 -14.50
N ALA A 67 16.36 0.47 -13.33
CA ALA A 67 17.23 -0.32 -12.47
C ALA A 67 16.57 -1.66 -12.09
N VAL A 68 15.25 -1.67 -11.88
CA VAL A 68 14.48 -2.90 -11.61
C VAL A 68 14.64 -3.92 -12.74
N ARG A 69 14.70 -3.49 -14.01
CA ARG A 69 14.89 -4.42 -15.14
C ARG A 69 16.33 -4.85 -15.31
N LYS A 70 17.28 -3.94 -15.05
CA LYS A 70 18.72 -4.21 -15.25
C LYS A 70 19.30 -5.12 -14.16
N LYS A 71 18.83 -4.96 -12.93
CA LYS A 71 19.36 -5.61 -11.73
C LYS A 71 18.52 -6.84 -11.36
N ALA A 72 18.62 -7.92 -12.14
CA ALA A 72 17.79 -9.10 -11.94
C ALA A 72 17.91 -9.72 -10.53
N SER A 73 19.08 -9.58 -9.89
CA SER A 73 19.35 -10.03 -8.52
C SER A 73 19.06 -8.98 -7.44
N ALA A 74 18.52 -7.81 -7.80
CA ALA A 74 18.14 -6.81 -6.81
C ALA A 74 17.20 -7.40 -5.75
N SER A 75 17.41 -7.02 -4.50
CA SER A 75 16.60 -7.41 -3.34
C SER A 75 15.08 -7.36 -3.61
N ILE A 76 14.57 -6.26 -4.18
CA ILE A 76 13.16 -6.11 -4.53
C ILE A 76 12.67 -7.14 -5.57
N ASN A 77 13.52 -7.50 -6.54
CA ASN A 77 13.18 -8.48 -7.58
C ASN A 77 13.14 -9.90 -7.03
N LEU A 78 14.15 -10.27 -6.24
CA LEU A 78 14.17 -11.56 -5.57
C LEU A 78 13.00 -11.69 -4.59
N ALA A 79 12.66 -10.62 -3.87
CA ALA A 79 11.49 -10.60 -2.99
C ALA A 79 10.17 -10.80 -3.77
N CYS A 80 10.00 -10.15 -4.92
CA CYS A 80 8.86 -10.40 -5.82
C CYS A 80 8.83 -11.86 -6.32
N GLN A 81 9.98 -12.44 -6.68
CA GLN A 81 10.06 -13.83 -7.12
C GLN A 81 9.63 -14.81 -6.02
N MET A 82 10.04 -14.56 -4.76
CA MET A 82 9.63 -15.37 -3.61
C MET A 82 8.13 -15.31 -3.36
N VAL A 83 7.49 -14.15 -3.55
CA VAL A 83 6.03 -14.05 -3.45
C VAL A 83 5.36 -14.79 -4.61
N LYS A 84 5.84 -14.58 -5.84
CA LYS A 84 5.28 -15.20 -7.05
C LYS A 84 5.36 -16.73 -7.04
N ASN A 85 6.45 -17.30 -6.52
CA ASN A 85 6.67 -18.74 -6.48
C ASN A 85 6.07 -19.41 -5.23
N GLY A 86 5.44 -18.65 -4.33
CA GLY A 86 4.81 -19.17 -3.11
C GLY A 86 5.75 -19.44 -1.95
N SER A 87 7.03 -19.04 -2.03
CA SER A 87 7.98 -19.14 -0.91
C SER A 87 7.79 -18.03 0.14
N ALA A 88 7.03 -16.99 -0.20
CA ALA A 88 6.54 -15.95 0.69
C ALA A 88 5.08 -15.59 0.34
N SER A 89 4.33 -15.09 1.32
CA SER A 89 2.91 -14.74 1.16
C SER A 89 2.68 -13.24 0.99
N ALA A 90 3.64 -12.40 1.39
CA ALA A 90 3.56 -10.95 1.27
C ALA A 90 4.95 -10.33 1.16
N LEU A 91 5.03 -9.17 0.51
CA LEU A 91 6.22 -8.35 0.37
C LEU A 91 6.09 -7.08 1.22
N VAL A 92 7.14 -6.74 1.96
CA VAL A 92 7.32 -5.43 2.60
C VAL A 92 8.59 -4.80 2.06
N SER A 93 8.52 -3.56 1.61
CA SER A 93 9.71 -2.82 1.19
C SER A 93 9.68 -1.42 1.81
N ALA A 94 10.78 -1.00 2.44
CA ALA A 94 11.03 0.41 2.79
C ALA A 94 11.64 1.19 1.62
N GLY A 95 11.24 0.76 0.43
CA GLY A 95 11.89 0.86 -0.85
C GLY A 95 11.93 2.23 -1.49
N ASN A 96 12.64 2.33 -2.61
CA ASN A 96 12.20 3.26 -3.65
C ASN A 96 10.76 2.88 -4.04
N SER A 97 9.77 3.69 -3.63
CA SER A 97 8.36 3.36 -3.81
C SER A 97 7.99 3.14 -5.28
N LYS A 98 8.56 3.93 -6.20
CA LYS A 98 8.31 3.77 -7.64
C LYS A 98 8.87 2.44 -8.16
N ALA A 99 10.10 2.11 -7.76
CA ALA A 99 10.72 0.83 -8.11
C ALA A 99 9.91 -0.35 -7.55
N THR A 100 9.41 -0.23 -6.33
CA THR A 100 8.57 -1.25 -5.66
C THR A 100 7.25 -1.45 -6.39
N VAL A 101 6.52 -0.37 -6.67
CA VAL A 101 5.26 -0.40 -7.44
C VAL A 101 5.51 -1.03 -8.81
N PHE A 102 6.58 -0.62 -9.49
CA PHE A 102 6.92 -1.13 -10.80
C PHE A 102 7.29 -2.62 -10.79
N ALA A 103 8.13 -3.06 -9.84
CA ALA A 103 8.51 -4.47 -9.66
C ALA A 103 7.28 -5.35 -9.38
N ALA A 104 6.42 -4.92 -8.44
CA ALA A 104 5.19 -5.62 -8.11
C ALA A 104 4.24 -5.71 -9.31
N PHE A 105 3.98 -4.58 -9.99
CA PHE A 105 3.13 -4.54 -11.18
C PHE A 105 3.64 -5.49 -12.27
N GLN A 106 4.94 -5.45 -12.58
CA GLN A 106 5.54 -6.22 -13.67
C GLN A 106 5.61 -7.72 -13.35
N GLN A 107 5.93 -8.09 -12.11
CA GLN A 107 6.26 -9.47 -11.75
C GLN A 107 5.12 -10.22 -11.08
N LEU A 108 4.38 -9.55 -10.19
CA LEU A 108 3.27 -10.13 -9.44
C LEU A 108 1.93 -10.00 -10.18
N GLY A 109 1.82 -8.99 -11.04
CA GLY A 109 0.67 -8.77 -11.91
C GLY A 109 -0.57 -8.21 -11.22
N MET A 110 -1.48 -7.67 -12.02
CA MET A 110 -2.72 -7.06 -11.55
C MET A 110 -3.80 -8.11 -11.23
N LEU A 111 -4.64 -7.79 -10.26
CA LEU A 111 -5.92 -8.44 -10.07
C LEU A 111 -6.76 -8.33 -11.34
N SER A 112 -7.45 -9.41 -11.71
CA SER A 112 -8.29 -9.44 -12.91
C SER A 112 -9.34 -8.32 -12.85
N GLY A 113 -9.51 -7.60 -13.95
CA GLY A 113 -10.44 -6.47 -14.04
C GLY A 113 -9.90 -5.14 -13.49
N ILE A 114 -8.83 -5.14 -12.68
CA ILE A 114 -8.24 -3.90 -12.16
C ILE A 114 -7.22 -3.32 -13.15
N SER A 115 -7.41 -2.06 -13.52
CA SER A 115 -6.63 -1.43 -14.59
C SER A 115 -5.27 -0.90 -14.14
N ARG A 116 -5.22 -0.32 -12.94
CA ARG A 116 -4.03 0.35 -12.38
C ARG A 116 -3.93 0.13 -10.87
N PRO A 117 -2.71 0.01 -10.32
CA PRO A 117 -2.52 -0.08 -8.88
C PRO A 117 -2.68 1.30 -8.21
N ALA A 118 -2.94 1.29 -6.91
CA ALA A 118 -3.01 2.48 -6.06
C ALA A 118 -2.26 2.25 -4.74
N ILE A 119 -1.50 3.23 -4.29
CA ILE A 119 -0.95 3.27 -2.93
C ILE A 119 -2.04 3.77 -2.01
N GLY A 120 -2.47 2.93 -1.08
CA GLY A 120 -3.44 3.29 -0.05
C GLY A 120 -2.79 3.54 1.30
N VAL A 121 -3.10 4.68 1.90
CA VAL A 121 -2.56 5.09 3.21
C VAL A 121 -3.69 5.39 4.17
N LEU A 122 -3.60 4.91 5.40
CA LEU A 122 -4.51 5.26 6.49
C LEU A 122 -4.05 6.56 7.14
N PHE A 123 -4.75 7.65 6.83
CA PHE A 123 -4.56 8.93 7.48
C PHE A 123 -5.31 8.93 8.83
N PRO A 124 -4.72 9.48 9.90
CA PRO A 124 -5.49 9.75 11.11
C PRO A 124 -6.62 10.73 10.80
N SER A 125 -7.76 10.58 11.45
CA SER A 125 -8.89 11.50 11.33
C SER A 125 -9.66 11.61 12.64
N ALA A 126 -10.52 12.62 12.74
CA ALA A 126 -11.39 12.82 13.90
C ALA A 126 -12.37 11.65 14.15
N ARG A 127 -12.54 10.77 13.15
CA ARG A 127 -13.37 9.55 13.24
C ARG A 127 -12.54 8.26 13.26
N GLY A 128 -11.29 8.35 13.72
CA GLY A 128 -10.33 7.25 13.71
C GLY A 128 -9.38 7.41 12.53
N HIS A 129 -9.71 6.78 11.39
CA HIS A 129 -8.88 6.80 10.20
C HIS A 129 -9.69 7.02 8.93
N THR A 130 -9.04 7.60 7.93
CA THR A 130 -9.54 7.70 6.56
C THR A 130 -8.51 7.08 5.62
N LEU A 131 -8.93 6.10 4.82
CA LEU A 131 -8.11 5.49 3.78
C LEU A 131 -8.09 6.41 2.56
N VAL A 132 -6.90 6.86 2.15
CA VAL A 132 -6.72 7.70 0.96
C VAL A 132 -6.08 6.90 -0.16
N LEU A 133 -6.66 6.98 -1.36
CA LEU A 133 -6.26 6.21 -2.56
C LEU A 133 -6.41 7.08 -3.83
N ASP A 134 -5.40 7.40 -4.62
CA ASP A 134 -4.04 6.91 -4.68
C ASP A 134 -3.05 7.94 -4.12
N CYS A 135 -2.06 7.47 -3.37
CA CYS A 135 -0.98 8.28 -2.81
C CYS A 135 0.33 8.26 -3.64
N GLY A 136 0.30 7.76 -4.89
CA GLY A 136 1.40 7.97 -5.83
C GLY A 136 1.83 6.77 -6.67
N ALA A 137 1.01 5.73 -6.80
CA ALA A 137 1.31 4.64 -7.76
C ALA A 137 1.02 5.05 -9.21
N THR A 138 -0.05 5.80 -9.44
CA THR A 138 -0.60 6.16 -10.75
C THR A 138 -0.82 7.67 -10.79
N VAL A 139 0.14 8.40 -11.39
CA VAL A 139 0.14 9.86 -11.49
C VAL A 139 -1.13 10.38 -12.18
N ASP A 140 -1.40 9.91 -13.39
CA ASP A 140 -2.57 10.31 -14.17
C ASP A 140 -3.66 9.25 -14.10
N ALA A 141 -4.73 9.54 -13.37
CA ALA A 141 -5.85 8.63 -13.21
C ALA A 141 -6.96 8.87 -14.26
N LYS A 142 -7.72 7.80 -14.53
CA LYS A 142 -9.01 7.87 -15.25
C LYS A 142 -10.16 7.74 -14.24
N PRO A 143 -11.37 8.24 -14.56
CA PRO A 143 -12.54 8.13 -13.69
C PRO A 143 -12.81 6.71 -13.18
N VAL A 144 -12.73 5.71 -14.07
CA VAL A 144 -12.93 4.29 -13.72
C VAL A 144 -11.88 3.78 -12.72
N PHE A 145 -10.66 4.32 -12.71
CA PHE A 145 -9.63 3.89 -11.75
C PHE A 145 -10.01 4.32 -10.33
N LEU A 146 -10.52 5.55 -10.16
CA LEU A 146 -10.99 6.04 -8.87
C LEU A 146 -12.11 5.15 -8.33
N LEU A 147 -13.06 4.74 -9.19
CA LEU A 147 -14.13 3.82 -8.81
C LEU A 147 -13.57 2.46 -8.37
N GLN A 148 -12.69 1.86 -9.19
CA GLN A 148 -12.06 0.57 -8.87
C GLN A 148 -11.30 0.64 -7.53
N TRP A 149 -10.53 1.70 -7.30
CA TRP A 149 -9.77 1.88 -6.05
C TRP A 149 -10.68 2.08 -4.85
N ALA A 150 -11.77 2.84 -4.98
CA ALA A 150 -12.78 2.97 -3.92
C ALA A 150 -13.37 1.61 -3.53
N MET A 151 -13.72 0.78 -4.50
CA MET A 151 -14.26 -0.56 -4.25
C MET A 151 -13.23 -1.48 -3.57
N LEU A 152 -11.98 -1.46 -4.04
CA LEU A 152 -10.90 -2.22 -3.42
C LEU A 152 -10.65 -1.76 -1.97
N GLY A 153 -10.66 -0.45 -1.74
CA GLY A 153 -10.57 0.16 -0.43
C GLY A 153 -11.73 -0.26 0.47
N LYS A 154 -12.95 -0.33 -0.05
CA LYS A 154 -14.15 -0.74 0.70
C LYS A 154 -13.98 -2.15 1.27
N ILE A 155 -13.55 -3.07 0.42
CA ILE A 155 -13.28 -4.46 0.84
C ILE A 155 -12.19 -4.49 1.91
N PHE A 156 -11.14 -3.69 1.78
CA PHE A 156 -10.11 -3.60 2.82
C PHE A 156 -10.66 -3.05 4.14
N MET A 157 -11.44 -1.98 4.13
CA MET A 157 -12.04 -1.41 5.35
C MET A 157 -12.97 -2.40 6.04
N GLU A 158 -13.81 -3.12 5.29
CA GLU A 158 -14.72 -4.13 5.81
C GLU A 158 -13.99 -5.36 6.36
N THR A 159 -12.88 -5.78 5.74
CA THR A 159 -12.22 -7.05 6.07
C THR A 159 -11.06 -6.90 7.04
N VAL A 160 -10.30 -5.80 6.94
CA VAL A 160 -9.09 -5.56 7.73
C VAL A 160 -9.35 -4.70 8.94
N LEU A 161 -10.18 -3.68 8.77
CA LEU A 161 -10.57 -2.80 9.86
C LEU A 161 -11.93 -3.18 10.46
N GLU A 162 -12.57 -4.24 9.95
CA GLU A 162 -13.85 -4.76 10.44
C GLU A 162 -14.92 -3.67 10.54
N LYS A 163 -14.86 -2.70 9.62
CA LYS A 163 -15.76 -1.55 9.60
C LYS A 163 -17.02 -1.85 8.82
N GLU A 164 -18.17 -1.70 9.47
CA GLU A 164 -19.49 -1.73 8.83
C GLU A 164 -19.83 -0.35 8.24
N ASP A 165 -20.75 -0.31 7.28
CA ASP A 165 -21.27 0.91 6.63
C ASP A 165 -20.18 1.88 6.13
N VAL A 166 -19.24 1.34 5.35
CA VAL A 166 -18.08 2.10 4.83
C VAL A 166 -18.53 3.16 3.82
N SER A 167 -18.25 4.43 4.17
CA SER A 167 -18.52 5.60 3.33
C SER A 167 -17.36 5.93 2.38
N VAL A 168 -17.67 6.42 1.19
CA VAL A 168 -16.71 6.72 0.13
C VAL A 168 -16.90 8.14 -0.39
N GLY A 169 -15.82 8.91 -0.50
CA GLY A 169 -15.82 10.24 -1.10
C GLY A 169 -14.72 10.42 -2.15
N ILE A 170 -14.84 11.48 -2.94
CA ILE A 170 -13.78 11.91 -3.87
C ILE A 170 -13.16 13.19 -3.31
N LEU A 171 -11.83 13.22 -3.15
CA LEU A 171 -11.12 14.43 -2.75
C LEU A 171 -11.26 15.50 -3.82
N ASN A 172 -11.59 16.72 -3.39
CA ASN A 172 -11.87 17.80 -4.32
C ASN A 172 -11.58 19.18 -3.71
N ASN A 173 -11.60 20.21 -4.54
CA ASN A 173 -11.37 21.61 -4.15
C ASN A 173 -12.65 22.36 -3.71
N GLY A 174 -13.67 21.61 -3.29
CA GLY A 174 -14.98 22.12 -2.89
C GLY A 174 -15.96 20.96 -2.69
N THR A 175 -16.95 21.15 -1.83
CA THR A 175 -17.99 20.14 -1.55
C THR A 175 -19.15 20.19 -2.55
N GLU A 176 -19.30 21.29 -3.28
CA GLU A 176 -20.39 21.49 -4.24
C GLU A 176 -20.21 20.61 -5.48
N SER A 177 -21.29 20.03 -6.01
CA SER A 177 -21.25 19.11 -7.16
C SER A 177 -20.70 19.74 -8.45
N THR A 178 -20.72 21.07 -8.56
CA THR A 178 -20.21 21.84 -9.70
C THR A 178 -18.68 22.05 -9.67
N LYS A 179 -18.03 21.80 -8.53
CA LYS A 179 -16.58 21.96 -8.33
C LYS A 179 -15.78 20.77 -8.87
N GLY A 180 -14.47 20.94 -8.93
CA GLY A 180 -13.55 19.95 -9.46
C GLY A 180 -13.24 20.06 -10.95
N ASN A 181 -12.27 19.25 -11.35
CA ASN A 181 -11.78 19.15 -12.71
C ASN A 181 -12.57 18.08 -13.50
N LYS A 182 -12.16 17.82 -14.75
CA LYS A 182 -12.80 16.81 -15.60
C LYS A 182 -12.81 15.43 -14.94
N LEU A 183 -11.68 15.00 -14.36
CA LEU A 183 -11.52 13.70 -13.71
C LEU A 183 -12.54 13.51 -12.57
N THR A 184 -12.61 14.45 -11.62
CA THR A 184 -13.47 14.29 -10.44
C THR A 184 -14.96 14.39 -10.80
N LYS A 185 -15.32 15.23 -11.78
CA LYS A 185 -16.68 15.34 -12.31
C LYS A 185 -17.12 14.07 -13.03
N GLU A 186 -16.28 13.50 -13.88
CA GLU A 186 -16.58 12.24 -14.57
C GLU A 186 -16.64 11.07 -13.58
N ALA A 187 -15.71 11.01 -12.62
CA ALA A 187 -15.72 9.99 -11.58
C ALA A 187 -16.99 10.08 -10.72
N ARG A 188 -17.48 11.28 -10.41
CA ARG A 188 -18.72 11.45 -9.64
C ARG A 188 -19.90 10.72 -10.27
N PHE A 189 -20.09 10.81 -11.60
CA PHE A 189 -21.18 10.11 -12.27
C PHE A 189 -21.09 8.59 -12.08
N LEU A 190 -19.88 8.03 -12.18
CA LEU A 190 -19.66 6.61 -11.94
C LEU A 190 -19.98 6.21 -10.49
N PHE A 191 -19.63 7.05 -9.51
CA PHE A 191 -19.91 6.78 -8.10
C PHE A 191 -21.40 6.86 -7.80
N GLU A 192 -22.10 7.84 -8.36
CA GLU A 192 -23.56 7.96 -8.25
C GLU A 192 -24.30 6.81 -8.95
N GLN A 193 -23.68 6.16 -9.93
CA GLN A 193 -24.26 4.99 -10.60
C GLN A 193 -24.00 3.69 -9.83
N TYR A 194 -22.74 3.46 -9.41
CA TYR A 194 -22.30 2.15 -8.93
C TYR A 194 -22.08 2.05 -7.42
N LEU A 195 -21.84 3.17 -6.73
CA LEU A 195 -21.61 3.26 -5.28
C LEU A 195 -22.58 4.23 -4.60
N TRP A 196 -23.79 4.38 -5.14
CA TRP A 196 -24.74 5.42 -4.72
C TRP A 196 -25.14 5.35 -3.23
N LYS A 197 -25.04 4.18 -2.60
CA LYS A 197 -25.35 4.01 -1.17
C LYS A 197 -24.21 4.49 -0.27
N GLU A 198 -22.98 4.25 -0.70
CA GLU A 198 -21.76 4.54 0.04
C GLU A 198 -21.21 5.94 -0.25
N PHE A 199 -21.57 6.50 -1.41
CA PHE A 199 -21.00 7.75 -1.90
C PHE A 199 -21.52 8.98 -1.15
N VAL A 200 -20.64 9.64 -0.40
CA VAL A 200 -20.94 10.84 0.39
C VAL A 200 -20.55 12.15 -0.32
N GLY A 201 -20.25 12.09 -1.62
CA GLY A 201 -19.93 13.25 -2.42
C GLY A 201 -18.46 13.68 -2.35
N TYR A 202 -18.23 14.97 -2.61
CA TYR A 202 -16.89 15.56 -2.58
C TYR A 202 -16.47 15.95 -1.17
N GLN A 203 -15.18 15.79 -0.88
CA GLN A 203 -14.59 16.11 0.41
C GLN A 203 -13.34 16.96 0.23
N GLU A 204 -13.20 18.02 1.02
CA GLU A 204 -12.03 18.91 1.01
C GLU A 204 -10.98 18.50 2.04
N TYR A 205 -11.40 17.88 3.14
CA TYR A 205 -10.56 17.63 4.30
C TYR A 205 -10.52 16.16 4.67
N ILE A 206 -9.30 15.63 4.80
CA ILE A 206 -9.07 14.25 5.22
C ILE A 206 -9.26 14.10 6.74
N PHE A 207 -8.64 15.00 7.52
CA PHE A 207 -8.60 14.88 8.99
C PHE A 207 -9.96 15.07 9.67
N SER A 208 -10.91 15.75 9.03
CA SER A 208 -12.27 15.89 9.54
C SER A 208 -13.05 14.56 9.53
N GLY A 209 -12.59 13.56 8.77
CA GLY A 209 -13.25 12.25 8.68
C GLY A 209 -14.61 12.32 7.98
N GLY A 210 -14.72 13.13 6.93
CA GLY A 210 -15.96 13.26 6.15
C GLY A 210 -16.37 11.98 5.41
N ALA A 211 -15.40 11.11 5.13
CA ALA A 211 -15.60 9.77 4.59
C ALA A 211 -14.55 8.79 5.17
N ASP A 212 -14.85 7.50 5.10
CA ASP A 212 -13.93 6.43 5.48
C ASP A 212 -12.89 6.17 4.40
N ILE A 213 -13.29 6.32 3.15
CA ILE A 213 -12.42 6.21 1.98
C ILE A 213 -12.50 7.50 1.19
N LEU A 214 -11.35 8.02 0.81
CA LEU A 214 -11.20 9.19 -0.03
C LEU A 214 -10.34 8.85 -1.23
N VAL A 215 -10.88 9.08 -2.44
CA VAL A 215 -10.12 8.84 -3.66
C VAL A 215 -9.62 10.09 -4.38
N CYS A 216 -8.45 10.00 -4.98
CA CYS A 216 -7.82 11.01 -5.85
C CYS A 216 -6.84 10.34 -6.84
N ASP A 217 -6.34 11.12 -7.80
CA ASP A 217 -5.18 10.70 -8.60
C ASP A 217 -3.89 10.72 -7.78
N GLY A 218 -2.90 9.96 -8.22
CA GLY A 218 -1.63 9.82 -7.52
C GLY A 218 -0.80 11.09 -7.47
N PHE A 219 -1.02 12.07 -8.36
CA PHE A 219 -0.36 13.36 -8.25
C PHE A 219 -0.86 14.12 -7.02
N VAL A 220 -2.18 14.26 -6.85
CA VAL A 220 -2.80 14.92 -5.71
C VAL A 220 -2.47 14.20 -4.41
N GLY A 221 -2.69 12.88 -4.33
CA GLY A 221 -2.49 12.14 -3.09
C GLY A 221 -1.03 12.11 -2.63
N ASN A 222 -0.07 12.05 -3.56
CA ASN A 222 1.35 12.09 -3.23
C ASN A 222 1.78 13.49 -2.73
N LEU A 223 1.25 14.56 -3.32
CA LEU A 223 1.51 15.91 -2.81
C LEU A 223 0.98 16.08 -1.39
N ILE A 224 -0.24 15.64 -1.12
CA ILE A 224 -0.83 15.67 0.23
C ILE A 224 0.06 14.90 1.21
N LEU A 225 0.47 13.68 0.85
CA LEU A 225 1.28 12.82 1.71
C LEU A 225 2.64 13.44 2.03
N LYS A 226 3.36 13.96 1.03
CA LYS A 226 4.65 14.62 1.23
C LYS A 226 4.56 15.88 2.08
N ASN A 227 3.53 16.70 1.88
CA ASN A 227 3.35 17.90 2.69
C ASN A 227 2.95 17.56 4.14
N LEU A 228 2.20 16.48 4.35
CA LEU A 228 1.92 15.98 5.70
C LEU A 228 3.20 15.53 6.40
N GLU A 229 4.05 14.76 5.73
CA GLU A 229 5.33 14.31 6.28
C GLU A 229 6.25 15.47 6.66
N ASP A 230 6.37 16.46 5.76
CA ASP A 230 7.21 17.63 5.97
C ASP A 230 6.66 18.48 7.13
N GLY A 231 5.35 18.72 7.14
CA GLY A 231 4.68 19.44 8.23
C GLY A 231 4.84 18.76 9.59
N LEU A 232 4.64 17.44 9.68
CA LEU A 232 4.83 16.70 10.94
C LEU A 232 6.27 16.80 11.46
N SER A 233 7.24 16.74 10.54
CA SER A 233 8.66 16.93 10.86
C SER A 233 8.93 18.35 11.38
N PHE A 234 8.34 19.36 10.76
CA PHE A 234 8.49 20.77 11.14
C PHE A 234 7.91 21.08 12.53
N PHE A 235 6.75 20.50 12.86
CA PHE A 235 6.08 20.72 14.15
C PHE A 235 6.50 19.75 15.27
N HIS A 236 7.51 18.89 15.04
CA HIS A 236 7.98 17.87 16.00
C HIS A 236 6.85 16.98 16.55
N HIS A 237 5.82 16.72 15.74
CA HIS A 237 4.63 15.96 16.14
C HIS A 237 4.71 14.51 15.63
N ASP A 238 5.63 13.73 16.20
CA ASP A 238 5.77 12.30 15.87
C ASP A 238 4.52 11.46 16.23
N SER A 239 3.64 12.01 17.09
CA SER A 239 2.43 11.33 17.56
C SER A 239 1.33 11.17 16.51
N ILE A 240 1.40 11.90 15.38
CA ILE A 240 0.40 11.89 14.30
C ILE A 240 0.93 11.14 13.06
N SER A 241 2.12 10.54 13.14
CA SER A 241 2.70 9.80 12.02
C SER A 241 1.82 8.60 11.63
N TYR A 242 1.36 8.61 10.37
CA TYR A 242 0.61 7.50 9.77
C TYR A 242 1.44 6.21 9.71
N ALA A 243 2.77 6.27 9.93
CA ALA A 243 3.66 5.12 10.09
C ALA A 243 3.24 4.17 11.22
N ARG A 244 2.46 4.66 12.20
CA ARG A 244 1.85 3.82 13.25
C ARG A 244 0.88 2.77 12.71
N TYR A 245 0.31 2.97 11.52
CA TYR A 245 -0.69 2.08 10.95
C TYR A 245 -0.12 1.06 9.94
N GLY A 246 1.21 0.97 9.83
CA GLY A 246 1.87 -0.11 9.09
C GLY A 246 2.20 0.18 7.63
N GLY A 247 2.48 1.44 7.30
CA GLY A 247 2.88 1.85 5.96
C GLY A 247 1.71 1.88 4.98
N ALA A 248 2.02 1.84 3.69
CA ALA A 248 1.06 1.97 2.61
C ALA A 248 0.82 0.61 1.93
N LEU A 249 -0.45 0.22 1.74
CA LEU A 249 -0.79 -0.99 1.01
C LEU A 249 -0.86 -0.68 -0.49
N LEU A 250 -0.23 -1.51 -1.34
CA LEU A 250 -0.36 -1.40 -2.79
C LEU A 250 -1.57 -2.21 -3.27
N PHE A 251 -2.67 -1.50 -3.52
CA PHE A 251 -3.92 -2.07 -4.02
C PHE A 251 -3.83 -2.41 -5.51
N GLY A 252 -4.63 -3.41 -5.92
CA GLY A 252 -4.75 -3.82 -7.33
C GLY A 252 -3.78 -4.91 -7.77
N ILE A 253 -2.80 -5.29 -6.95
CA ILE A 253 -1.83 -6.37 -7.23
C ILE A 253 -2.36 -7.73 -6.73
N ASN A 254 -2.00 -8.82 -7.41
CA ASN A 254 -2.44 -10.18 -7.07
C ASN A 254 -1.95 -10.71 -5.70
N TYR A 255 -1.10 -9.97 -5.00
CA TYR A 255 -0.46 -10.36 -3.76
C TYR A 255 -0.32 -9.15 -2.83
N PRO A 256 -0.29 -9.34 -1.50
CA PRO A 256 -0.05 -8.26 -0.56
C PRO A 256 1.35 -7.67 -0.74
N VAL A 257 1.41 -6.36 -0.99
CA VAL A 257 2.65 -5.58 -1.07
C VAL A 257 2.49 -4.34 -0.21
N ILE A 258 3.36 -4.19 0.78
CA ILE A 258 3.37 -3.08 1.73
C ILE A 258 4.60 -2.23 1.44
N ILE A 259 4.38 -0.94 1.26
CA ILE A 259 5.41 0.06 1.03
C ILE A 259 5.57 0.87 2.31
N CYS A 260 6.70 0.70 2.98
CA CYS A 260 7.11 1.54 4.09
C CYS A 260 7.81 2.78 3.52
N HIS A 261 7.63 3.94 4.15
CA HIS A 261 8.12 5.20 3.61
C HIS A 261 9.66 5.30 3.63
N GLY A 262 10.21 6.10 2.72
CA GLY A 262 11.66 6.31 2.59
C GLY A 262 12.32 7.16 3.69
N LYS A 263 11.70 7.34 4.85
CA LYS A 263 12.36 7.82 6.10
C LYS A 263 11.96 6.91 7.28
N SER A 264 11.61 5.66 6.98
CA SER A 264 11.04 4.74 7.96
C SER A 264 12.01 4.51 9.10
N ASN A 265 11.48 4.55 10.32
CA ASN A 265 12.16 4.03 11.49
C ASN A 265 11.84 2.53 11.66
N ALA A 266 12.49 1.88 12.62
CA ALA A 266 12.27 0.46 12.91
C ALA A 266 10.79 0.14 13.19
N GLU A 267 10.06 1.06 13.85
CA GLU A 267 8.65 0.87 14.19
C GLU A 267 7.76 0.83 12.94
N ALA A 268 8.02 1.68 11.95
CA ALA A 268 7.32 1.66 10.66
C ALA A 268 7.51 0.32 9.94
N VAL A 269 8.73 -0.22 9.94
CA VAL A 269 9.03 -1.54 9.37
C VAL A 269 8.28 -2.65 10.11
N LYS A 270 8.28 -2.64 11.45
CA LYS A 270 7.53 -3.61 12.25
C LYS A 270 6.04 -3.56 11.96
N ASN A 271 5.47 -2.36 11.90
CA ASN A 271 4.05 -2.19 11.61
C ASN A 271 3.72 -2.62 10.18
N GLY A 272 4.62 -2.39 9.21
CA GLY A 272 4.47 -2.90 7.84
C GLY A 272 4.43 -4.42 7.76
N ILE A 273 5.30 -5.10 8.51
CA ILE A 273 5.30 -6.57 8.59
C ILE A 273 4.04 -7.08 9.31
N ARG A 274 3.58 -6.42 10.38
CA ARG A 274 2.32 -6.77 11.06
C ARG A 274 1.11 -6.56 10.16
N LEU A 275 1.08 -5.48 9.39
CA LEU A 275 0.02 -5.25 8.39
C LEU A 275 0.05 -6.34 7.32
N ALA A 276 1.23 -6.66 6.78
CA ALA A 276 1.39 -7.73 5.81
C ALA A 276 0.86 -9.07 6.33
N LYS A 277 1.18 -9.42 7.58
CA LYS A 277 0.62 -10.59 8.25
C LYS A 277 -0.90 -10.55 8.30
N ARG A 278 -1.47 -9.45 8.81
CA ARG A 278 -2.93 -9.28 8.95
C ARG A 278 -3.65 -9.43 7.61
N VAL A 279 -3.15 -8.80 6.55
CA VAL A 279 -3.72 -8.89 5.20
C VAL A 279 -3.70 -10.32 4.67
N VAL A 280 -2.64 -11.09 4.93
CA VAL A 280 -2.57 -12.50 4.54
C VAL A 280 -3.52 -13.36 5.39
N ASP A 281 -3.49 -13.22 6.72
CA ASP A 281 -4.31 -14.02 7.64
C ASP A 281 -5.81 -13.85 7.37
N GLN A 282 -6.24 -12.61 7.10
CA GLN A 282 -7.64 -12.29 6.79
C GLN A 282 -8.01 -12.58 5.32
N GLN A 283 -7.07 -13.12 4.54
CA GLN A 283 -7.27 -13.54 3.15
C GLN A 283 -7.81 -12.41 2.26
N VAL A 284 -7.34 -11.18 2.45
CA VAL A 284 -7.89 -9.98 1.80
C VAL A 284 -7.87 -10.11 0.28
N ILE A 285 -6.77 -10.58 -0.30
CA ILE A 285 -6.66 -10.78 -1.76
C ILE A 285 -7.70 -11.80 -2.28
N LEU A 286 -7.96 -12.88 -1.53
CA LEU A 286 -8.97 -13.87 -1.93
C LEU A 286 -10.38 -13.26 -1.86
N LYS A 287 -10.70 -12.55 -0.76
CA LYS A 287 -11.98 -11.84 -0.63
C LYS A 287 -12.19 -10.78 -1.72
N ILE A 288 -11.12 -10.08 -2.10
CA ILE A 288 -11.14 -9.14 -3.23
C ILE A 288 -11.45 -9.86 -4.54
N LYS A 289 -10.74 -10.97 -4.84
CA LYS A 289 -11.00 -11.76 -6.05
C LYS A 289 -12.43 -12.27 -6.10
N ASP A 290 -12.96 -12.77 -4.99
CA ASP A 290 -14.35 -13.23 -4.89
C ASP A 290 -15.35 -12.10 -5.12
N ARG A 291 -15.09 -10.92 -4.54
CA ARG A 291 -15.93 -9.74 -4.72
C ARG A 291 -15.90 -9.24 -6.17
N ILE A 292 -14.72 -9.15 -6.79
CA ILE A 292 -14.57 -8.79 -8.20
C ILE A 292 -15.37 -9.75 -9.09
N ASN A 293 -15.33 -11.05 -8.82
CA ASN A 293 -16.09 -12.03 -9.60
C ASN A 293 -17.61 -11.85 -9.45
N LYS A 294 -18.10 -11.53 -8.24
CA LYS A 294 -19.53 -11.28 -7.98
C LYS A 294 -20.02 -9.96 -8.56
N GLU A 295 -19.18 -8.93 -8.55
CA GLU A 295 -19.51 -7.56 -8.95
C GLU A 295 -18.80 -7.16 -10.25
N ARG A 296 -18.57 -8.15 -11.13
CA ARG A 296 -17.75 -7.99 -12.33
C ARG A 296 -18.23 -6.87 -13.25
N PHE A 297 -19.54 -6.62 -13.30
CA PHE A 297 -20.12 -5.54 -14.09
C PHE A 297 -19.70 -4.14 -13.59
N ILE A 298 -19.36 -3.98 -12.31
CA ILE A 298 -18.87 -2.71 -11.75
C ILE A 298 -17.37 -2.59 -11.97
N PHE A 299 -16.60 -3.64 -11.65
CA PHE A 299 -15.15 -3.62 -11.83
C PHE A 299 -14.73 -3.57 -13.30
N CYS A 300 -15.57 -4.03 -14.22
CA CYS A 300 -15.36 -3.95 -15.67
C CYS A 300 -16.26 -2.92 -16.35
N ALA A 301 -16.94 -2.04 -15.59
CA ALA A 301 -17.67 -0.92 -16.16
C ALA A 301 -16.65 -0.03 -16.89
N GLU A 302 -16.70 -0.04 -18.22
CA GLU A 302 -15.82 0.74 -19.12
C GLU A 302 -14.35 0.27 -19.21
N VAL A 303 -14.14 -1.00 -19.56
CA VAL A 303 -13.00 -1.36 -20.44
C VAL A 303 -13.41 -1.18 -21.90
#